data_AF-A0A0Q5KQ19-F1
#
_entry.id   AF-A0A0Q5KQ19-F1
#
_cell.length_a   1.000
_cell.length_b   1.000
_cell.length_c   1.000
_cell.angle_alpha   90.00
_cell.angle_beta   90.00
_cell.angle_gamma   90.00
#
_symmetry.space_group_name_H-M   'P 1'
#
loop_
_entity.id
_entity.type
_entity.pdbx_description
1 polymer ?
#
loop_
_entity_poly.entity_id
_entity_poly.type
_entity_poly.pdbx_seq_one_letter_code
_entity_poly.pdbx_strand_id
1 'polypeptide(L)'
;MDGGAAWAAPAPAEAARAFVDGDERLALTLLSRARDAQPPGSRAWAQLERLCGLVLIHVLREVEGTFALERADACFDRLGGARPDLDWLEAAAEDGS
;
A
#
# COMPACT_ATOMS: atom_id res chain seq x y z
N MET A 1 -10.85 -24.72 0.44
CA MET A 1 -9.88 -23.70 0.02
C MET A 1 -10.63 -22.38 0.00
N ASP A 2 -10.84 -21.78 1.18
CA ASP A 2 -11.53 -20.49 1.28
C ASP A 2 -10.47 -19.39 1.40
N GLY A 3 -9.86 -19.06 0.27
CA GLY A 3 -8.79 -18.06 0.16
C GLY A 3 -9.28 -16.67 -0.27
N GLY A 4 -10.59 -16.44 -0.30
CA GLY A 4 -11.19 -15.16 -0.68
C GLY A 4 -11.49 -14.30 0.53
N ALA A 5 -10.45 -13.84 1.24
CA ALA A 5 -10.66 -12.80 2.25
C ALA A 5 -10.92 -11.48 1.53
N ALA A 6 -12.19 -11.13 1.42
CA ALA A 6 -12.69 -9.88 0.86
C ALA A 6 -11.87 -8.68 1.36
N TRP A 7 -11.20 -8.07 0.39
CA TRP A 7 -10.45 -6.83 0.42
C TRP A 7 -11.27 -5.70 1.04
N ALA A 8 -10.65 -4.92 1.91
CA ALA A 8 -11.17 -3.64 2.38
C ALA A 8 -9.96 -2.75 2.70
N ALA A 9 -9.59 -1.74 1.92
CA ALA A 9 -10.09 -1.20 0.66
C ALA A 9 -8.88 -1.15 -0.30
N PRO A 10 -9.08 -1.19 -1.63
CA PRO A 10 -7.98 -1.14 -2.58
C PRO A 10 -7.25 0.18 -2.37
N ALA A 11 -5.95 0.21 -2.69
CA ALA A 11 -5.25 1.48 -2.82
C ALA A 11 -6.12 2.42 -3.68
N PRO A 12 -6.16 3.74 -3.38
CA PRO A 12 -6.97 4.66 -4.19
C PRO A 12 -6.67 4.44 -5.67
N ALA A 13 -7.71 4.26 -6.50
CA ALA A 13 -7.53 3.94 -7.92
C ALA A 13 -6.62 4.95 -8.62
N GLU A 14 -6.71 6.23 -8.26
CA GLU A 14 -5.83 7.29 -8.74
C GLU A 14 -4.35 7.06 -8.38
N ALA A 15 -4.07 6.52 -7.19
CA ALA A 15 -2.71 6.23 -6.74
C ALA A 15 -2.13 5.02 -7.49
N ALA A 16 -2.95 3.99 -7.67
CA ALA A 16 -2.62 2.81 -8.48
C ALA A 16 -2.33 3.20 -9.93
N ARG A 17 -3.20 4.03 -10.53
CA ARG A 17 -3.03 4.54 -11.89
C ARG A 17 -1.76 5.36 -12.03
N ALA A 18 -1.50 6.28 -11.10
CA ALA A 18 -0.28 7.08 -11.10
C ALA A 18 0.98 6.20 -11.04
N PHE A 19 0.97 5.11 -10.26
CA PHE A 19 2.08 4.17 -10.21
C PHE A 19 2.28 3.45 -11.54
N VAL A 20 1.22 2.90 -12.14
CA VAL A 20 1.26 2.21 -13.44
C VAL A 20 1.71 3.14 -14.58
N ASP A 21 1.29 4.41 -14.51
CA ASP A 21 1.67 5.43 -15.51
C ASP A 21 3.11 5.96 -15.30
N GLY A 22 3.84 5.50 -14.27
CA GLY A 22 5.21 5.91 -13.97
C GLY A 22 5.34 7.28 -13.29
N ASP A 23 4.29 7.76 -12.61
CA ASP A 23 4.31 8.92 -11.73
C ASP A 23 4.33 8.49 -10.26
N GLU A 24 5.45 7.90 -9.83
CA GLU A 24 5.60 7.36 -8.47
C GLU A 24 5.53 8.46 -7.40
N ARG A 25 5.87 9.71 -7.78
CA ARG A 25 5.74 10.86 -6.87
C ARG A 25 4.29 11.17 -6.57
N LEU A 26 3.42 11.17 -7.59
CA LEU A 26 1.99 11.33 -7.40
C LEU A 26 1.40 10.12 -6.67
N ALA A 27 1.77 8.89 -7.05
CA ALA A 27 1.34 7.68 -6.38
C ALA A 27 1.65 7.73 -4.88
N LEU A 28 2.90 8.05 -4.50
CA LEU A 28 3.31 8.18 -3.11
C LEU A 28 2.53 9.28 -2.37
N THR A 29 2.25 10.41 -3.03
CA THR A 29 1.46 11.50 -2.45
C THR A 29 0.04 11.06 -2.12
N LEU A 30 -0.62 10.37 -3.06
CA LEU A 30 -1.99 9.89 -2.91
C LEU A 30 -2.08 8.77 -1.86
N LEU A 31 -1.16 7.81 -1.89
CA LEU A 31 -1.07 6.75 -0.88
C LEU A 31 -0.84 7.32 0.52
N SER A 32 0.07 8.29 0.66
CA SER A 32 0.35 8.93 1.96
C SER A 32 -0.88 9.64 2.52
N ARG A 33 -1.61 10.38 1.68
CA ARG A 33 -2.86 11.05 2.10
C ARG A 33 -3.93 10.04 2.51
N ALA A 34 -4.10 8.97 1.75
CA ALA A 34 -5.06 7.92 2.08
C ALA A 34 -4.68 7.23 3.40
N ARG A 35 -3.39 6.96 3.61
CA ARG A 35 -2.86 6.39 4.85
C ARG A 35 -3.15 7.29 6.04
N ASP A 36 -2.88 8.58 5.91
CA ASP A 36 -3.05 9.56 6.99
C ASP A 36 -4.52 9.75 7.39
N ALA A 37 -5.47 9.41 6.50
CA ALA A 37 -6.89 9.36 6.81
C ALA A 37 -7.33 8.10 7.58
N GLN A 38 -6.46 7.09 7.72
CA GLN A 38 -6.75 5.87 8.46
C GLN A 38 -6.23 5.95 9.90
N PRO A 39 -6.92 5.32 10.88
CA PRO A 39 -6.39 5.21 12.23
C PRO A 39 -5.04 4.48 12.24
N PRO A 40 -3.98 5.05 12.85
CA PRO A 40 -2.68 4.37 12.99
C PRO A 40 -2.82 3.00 13.65
N GLY A 41 -2.11 2.00 13.12
CA GLY A 41 -2.17 0.63 13.61
C GLY A 41 -3.42 -0.16 13.20
N SER A 42 -4.35 0.43 12.44
CA SER A 42 -5.41 -0.32 11.76
C SER A 42 -4.87 -1.13 10.57
N ARG A 43 -5.60 -2.16 10.14
CA ARG A 43 -5.24 -2.95 8.95
C ARG A 43 -5.24 -2.09 7.68
N ALA A 44 -6.17 -1.14 7.54
CA ALA A 44 -6.22 -0.23 6.39
C ALA A 44 -4.99 0.69 6.35
N TRP A 45 -4.59 1.25 7.51
CA TRP A 45 -3.36 2.02 7.64
C TRP A 45 -2.13 1.20 7.28
N ALA A 46 -2.02 -0.03 7.80
CA ALA A 46 -0.87 -0.91 7.56
C ALA A 46 -0.72 -1.30 6.09
N GLN A 47 -1.83 -1.56 5.38
CA GLN A 47 -1.81 -1.82 3.94
C GLN A 47 -1.22 -0.64 3.16
N LEU A 48 -1.73 0.57 3.40
CA LEU A 48 -1.30 1.77 2.70
C LEU A 48 0.14 2.16 3.07
N GLU A 49 0.52 2.01 4.33
CA GLU A 49 1.90 2.23 4.79
C GLU A 49 2.88 1.27 4.10
N ARG A 50 2.50 0.00 3.95
CA ARG A 50 3.33 -0.98 3.25
C ARG A 50 3.51 -0.61 1.78
N LEU A 51 2.42 -0.24 1.10
CA LEU A 51 2.47 0.22 -0.30
C LEU A 51 3.33 1.48 -0.46
N CYS A 52 3.23 2.46 0.44
CA CYS A 52 4.15 3.60 0.48
C CYS A 52 5.61 3.14 0.58
N GLY A 53 5.90 2.18 1.47
CA GLY A 53 7.24 1.62 1.65
C GLY A 53 7.80 0.97 0.39
N LEU A 54 6.97 0.20 -0.32
CA LEU A 54 7.37 -0.45 -1.57
C LEU A 54 7.62 0.56 -2.69
N VAL A 55 6.74 1.57 -2.85
CA VAL A 55 6.94 2.64 -3.83
C VAL A 55 8.22 3.42 -3.51
N LEU A 56 8.52 3.70 -2.24
CA LEU A 56 9.78 4.33 -1.83
C LEU A 56 11.00 3.50 -2.22
N ILE A 57 11.00 2.19 -1.97
CA ILE A 57 12.09 1.29 -2.39
C ILE A 57 12.21 1.27 -3.91
N HIS A 58 11.08 1.22 -4.63
CA HIS A 58 11.04 1.25 -6.09
C HIS A 58 11.76 2.48 -6.66
N VAL A 59 11.61 3.65 -6.02
CA VAL A 59 12.30 4.90 -6.41
C VAL A 59 13.65 5.11 -5.69
N LEU A 60 14.31 4.04 -5.25
CA LEU A 60 15.65 4.04 -4.64
C LEU A 60 15.75 4.81 -3.31
N ARG A 61 14.65 4.89 -2.55
CA ARG A 61 14.62 5.44 -1.17
C ARG A 61 14.52 4.33 -0.13
N GLU A 62 15.56 3.50 -0.09
CA GLU A 62 15.58 2.24 0.66
C GLU A 62 15.38 2.42 2.17
N VAL A 63 15.99 3.45 2.77
CA VAL A 63 15.94 3.65 4.23
C VAL A 63 14.51 3.98 4.67
N GLU A 64 13.90 4.99 4.04
CA GLU A 64 12.54 5.40 4.35
C GLU A 64 11.53 4.30 4.02
N GLY A 65 11.75 3.61 2.91
CA GLY A 65 10.93 2.47 2.51
C GLY A 65 10.99 1.32 3.51
N THR A 66 12.19 0.95 3.98
CA THR A 66 12.38 -0.09 4.99
C THR A 66 11.67 0.27 6.29
N PHE A 67 11.82 1.50 6.78
CA PHE A 67 11.11 1.94 7.99
C PHE A 67 9.58 1.88 7.86
N ALA A 68 9.03 2.18 6.67
CA ALA A 68 7.60 2.04 6.41
C ALA A 68 7.18 0.57 6.41
N LEU A 69 7.94 -0.30 5.74
CA LEU A 69 7.70 -1.75 5.74
C LEU A 69 7.73 -2.34 7.15
N GLU A 70 8.73 -2.01 7.96
CA GLU A 70 8.85 -2.51 9.34
C GLU A 70 7.62 -2.13 10.19
N ARG A 71 7.15 -0.88 10.09
CA ARG A 71 5.96 -0.44 10.82
C ARG A 71 4.69 -1.17 10.36
N ALA A 72 4.51 -1.31 9.05
CA ALA A 72 3.36 -1.99 8.49
C ALA A 72 3.36 -3.49 8.83
N ASP A 73 4.51 -4.16 8.66
CA ASP A 73 4.66 -5.59 8.90
C ASP A 73 4.47 -5.91 10.39
N ALA A 74 4.97 -5.07 11.31
CA ALA A 74 4.68 -5.20 12.75
C ALA A 74 3.17 -5.11 13.06
N CYS A 75 2.41 -4.32 12.30
CA CYS A 75 0.95 -4.29 12.43
C CYS A 75 0.31 -5.58 11.90
N PHE A 76 0.77 -6.08 10.75
CA PHE A 76 0.27 -7.34 10.19
C PHE A 76 0.61 -8.55 11.07
N ASP A 77 1.78 -8.58 11.71
CA ASP A 77 2.15 -9.65 12.65
C ASP A 77 1.19 -9.74 13.83
N ARG A 78 0.65 -8.61 14.28
CA ARG A 78 -0.34 -8.56 15.36
C ARG A 78 -1.76 -8.87 14.90
N LEU A 79 -2.15 -8.36 13.74
CA LEU A 79 -3.54 -8.39 13.25
C LEU A 79 -3.84 -9.61 12.36
N GLY A 80 -2.79 -10.27 11.87
CA GLY A 80 -2.87 -11.23 10.77
C GLY A 80 -3.35 -10.61 9.46
N GLY A 81 -3.33 -11.42 8.40
CA GLY A 81 -3.80 -11.06 7.07
C GLY A 81 -2.69 -11.07 6.02
N ALA A 82 -3.09 -10.99 4.76
CA ALA A 82 -2.17 -10.88 3.64
C ALA A 82 -1.51 -9.50 3.62
N ARG A 83 -0.23 -9.46 3.25
CA ARG A 83 0.56 -8.24 3.15
C ARG A 83 0.60 -7.80 1.68
N PRO A 84 0.18 -6.57 1.35
CA PRO A 84 0.14 -6.12 -0.05
C PRO A 84 1.55 -5.92 -0.60
N ASP A 85 1.83 -6.42 -1.79
CA ASP A 85 3.05 -6.15 -2.56
C ASP A 85 2.76 -5.14 -3.71
N LEU A 86 3.70 -4.96 -4.65
CA LEU A 86 3.50 -4.03 -5.78
C LEU A 86 2.44 -4.54 -6.77
N ASP A 87 2.32 -5.85 -6.96
CA ASP A 87 1.31 -6.46 -7.84
C ASP A 87 -0.11 -6.10 -7.37
N TRP A 88 -0.30 -5.90 -6.06
CA TRP A 88 -1.57 -5.42 -5.51
C TRP A 88 -1.90 -3.98 -5.91
N LEU A 89 -0.87 -3.14 -6.01
CA LEU A 89 -1.03 -1.76 -6.47
C LEU A 89 -1.34 -1.71 -7.97
N GLU A 90 -0.71 -2.58 -8.75
CA GLU A 90 -0.97 -2.73 -10.19
C GLU A 90 -2.39 -3.26 -10.46
N ALA A 91 -2.81 -4.32 -9.76
CA ALA A 91 -4.16 -4.87 -9.87
C ALA A 91 -5.26 -3.84 -9.51
N ALA A 92 -5.01 -2.99 -8.51
CA ALA A 92 -5.95 -1.92 -8.14
C ALA A 92 -6.15 -0.86 -9.24
N ALA A 93 -5.22 -0.74 -10.19
CA ALA A 93 -5.39 0.15 -11.36
C ALA A 93 -6.32 -0.47 -12.42
N GLU A 94 -6.37 -1.81 -12.49
CA GLU A 94 -7.22 -2.57 -13.41
C GLU A 94 -8.68 -2.62 -12.92
N ASP A 95 -8.88 -2.80 -11.62
CA ASP A 95 -10.21 -2.86 -10.98
C ASP A 95 -10.95 -1.50 -10.96
N GLY A 96 -10.22 -0.40 -11.17
CA GLY A 96 -10.76 0.96 -11.18
C GLY A 96 -11.30 1.46 -12.53
N SER A 97 -11.25 0.63 -13.59
CA SER A 97 -11.80 0.94 -14.94
C SER A 97 -13.28 0.60 -15.11
#